data_AF-X8AHX1-F1
#
_entry.id   AF-X8AHX1-F1
#
_cell.length_a   1.000
_cell.length_b   1.000
_cell.length_c   1.000
_cell.angle_alpha   90.00
_cell.angle_beta   90.00
_cell.angle_gamma   90.00
#
_symmetry.space_group_name_H-M   'P 1'
#
loop_
_entity.id
_entity.type
_entity.pdbx_description
1 polymer ?
#
loop_
_entity_poly.entity_id
_entity_poly.type
_entity_poly.pdbx_seq_one_letter_code
_entity_poly.pdbx_strand_id
1 'polypeptide(L)'
;MSSRRLVVCASHSPGKERDVEQRFGRKFRAALAAAAKEVERFDPELVVLFGGDHRRAFRHVVPAFAVTFSASIIAEGPHPAGQLTVPSAFAQHLADHLLGKVSTSRSAAT
;
A
#
# COMPACT_ATOMS: atom_id res chain seq x y z
N MET A 1 -17.15 0.63 -19.41
CA MET A 1 -15.75 1.10 -19.31
C MET A 1 -14.89 -0.06 -18.85
N SER A 2 -13.83 -0.41 -19.57
CA SER A 2 -12.91 -1.46 -19.13
C SER A 2 -12.04 -0.91 -17.99
N SER A 3 -12.17 -1.46 -16.79
CA SER A 3 -11.31 -1.10 -15.66
C SER A 3 -9.89 -1.60 -15.93
N ARG A 4 -9.00 -0.72 -16.38
CA ARG A 4 -7.58 -1.04 -16.52
C ARG A 4 -7.01 -1.41 -15.15
N ARG A 5 -6.11 -2.40 -15.12
CA ARG A 5 -5.43 -2.86 -13.90
C ARG A 5 -3.94 -2.98 -14.19
N LEU A 6 -3.11 -2.53 -13.25
CA LEU A 6 -1.66 -2.70 -13.25
C LEU A 6 -1.26 -3.40 -11.95
N VAL A 7 -0.37 -4.38 -12.06
CA VAL A 7 0.25 -5.04 -10.90
C VAL A 7 1.75 -4.77 -10.95
N VAL A 8 2.28 -4.22 -9.86
CA VAL A 8 3.71 -3.97 -9.69
C VAL A 8 4.20 -4.71 -8.46
N CYS A 9 5.30 -5.44 -8.61
CA CYS A 9 6.00 -6.07 -7.50
C CYS A 9 7.35 -5.38 -7.32
N ALA A 10 7.59 -4.84 -6.12
CA ALA A 10 8.84 -4.18 -5.79
C ALA A 10 9.36 -4.67 -4.44
N SER A 11 10.69 -4.78 -4.32
CA SER A 11 11.32 -5.06 -3.03
C SER A 11 11.18 -3.84 -2.12
N HIS A 12 10.77 -4.07 -0.86
CA HIS A 12 10.76 -3.05 0.20
C HIS A 12 11.97 -3.19 1.15
N SER A 13 13.04 -3.87 0.72
CA SER A 13 14.24 -4.01 1.55
C SER A 13 14.87 -2.64 1.87
N PRO A 14 15.21 -2.37 3.15
CA PRO A 14 15.81 -1.10 3.55
C PRO A 14 17.26 -0.96 3.07
N GLY A 15 17.86 -2.01 2.49
CA GLY A 15 19.27 -2.03 2.08
C GLY A 15 19.63 -0.93 1.07
N LYS A 16 18.69 -0.52 0.20
CA LYS A 16 18.88 0.58 -0.77
C LYS A 16 19.25 1.90 -0.10
N GLU A 17 18.65 2.17 1.06
CA GLU A 17 18.84 3.46 1.76
C GLU A 17 20.08 3.48 2.64
N ARG A 18 20.71 2.32 2.88
CA ARG A 18 21.99 2.24 3.59
C ARG A 18 23.18 2.64 2.71
N ASP A 19 23.07 2.43 1.40
CA ASP A 19 24.08 2.83 0.40
C ASP A 19 23.79 4.27 -0.07
N VAL A 20 24.14 5.24 0.77
CA VAL A 20 23.89 6.67 0.55
C VAL A 20 24.68 7.25 -0.63
N GLU A 21 25.85 6.66 -0.95
CA GLU A 21 26.67 7.02 -2.10
C GLU A 21 26.15 6.43 -3.41
N GLN A 22 25.13 5.55 -3.35
CA GLN A 22 24.60 4.80 -4.49
C GLN A 22 25.67 4.03 -5.27
N ARG A 23 26.72 3.57 -4.58
CA ARG A 23 27.83 2.85 -5.20
C ARG A 23 27.38 1.49 -5.74
N PHE A 24 26.41 0.88 -5.08
CA PHE A 24 25.89 -0.46 -5.36
C PHE A 24 24.43 -0.44 -5.84
N GLY A 25 23.96 -1.58 -6.32
CA GLY A 25 22.55 -1.77 -6.67
C GLY A 25 22.03 -0.90 -7.83
N ARG A 26 22.90 -0.37 -8.70
CA ARG A 26 22.49 0.54 -9.80
C ARG A 26 21.40 -0.06 -10.68
N LYS A 27 21.53 -1.34 -11.06
CA LYS A 27 20.50 -2.07 -11.82
C LYS A 27 19.17 -2.16 -11.07
N PHE A 28 19.22 -2.42 -9.76
CA PHE A 28 18.04 -2.46 -8.90
C PHE A 28 17.35 -1.10 -8.82
N ARG A 29 18.12 -0.03 -8.59
CA ARG A 29 17.60 1.36 -8.56
C ARG A 29 16.99 1.77 -9.89
N ALA A 30 17.63 1.43 -11.01
CA ALA A 30 17.11 1.69 -12.35
C ALA A 30 15.80 0.94 -12.61
N ALA A 31 15.70 -0.34 -12.21
CA ALA A 31 14.47 -1.12 -12.32
C ALA A 31 13.33 -0.55 -11.47
N LEU A 32 13.62 -0.12 -10.23
CA LEU A 32 12.64 0.52 -9.37
C LEU A 32 12.16 1.87 -9.95
N ALA A 33 13.07 2.67 -10.51
CA ALA A 33 12.72 3.92 -11.18
C ALA A 33 11.87 3.68 -12.45
N ALA A 34 12.14 2.61 -13.21
CA ALA A 34 11.32 2.25 -14.36
C ALA A 34 9.90 1.83 -13.91
N ALA A 35 9.78 1.02 -12.87
CA ALA A 35 8.50 0.63 -12.29
C ALA A 35 7.71 1.84 -11.76
N ALA A 36 8.37 2.79 -11.09
CA ALA A 36 7.74 4.03 -10.65
C ALA A 36 7.14 4.82 -11.83
N LYS A 37 7.89 4.97 -12.93
CA LYS A 37 7.41 5.63 -14.15
C LYS A 37 6.24 4.91 -14.81
N GLU A 38 6.16 3.58 -14.72
CA GLU A 38 5.00 2.81 -15.19
C GLU A 38 3.75 3.12 -14.35
N VAL A 39 3.90 3.19 -13.02
CA VAL A 39 2.80 3.56 -12.11
C VAL A 39 2.33 4.99 -12.37
N GLU A 40 3.25 5.95 -12.54
CA GLU A 40 2.93 7.33 -12.89
C GLU A 40 2.19 7.44 -14.22
N ARG A 41 2.63 6.71 -15.26
CA ARG A 41 1.92 6.66 -16.56
C ARG A 41 0.56 6.00 -16.49
N PHE A 42 0.41 5.01 -15.61
CA PHE A 42 -0.86 4.30 -15.43
C PHE A 42 -1.92 5.21 -14.83
N ASP A 43 -1.50 6.15 -13.97
CA ASP A 43 -2.32 7.13 -13.26
C ASP A 43 -3.44 6.47 -12.42
N PRO A 44 -3.08 5.75 -11.34
CA PRO A 44 -4.05 5.00 -10.56
C PRO A 44 -4.94 5.90 -9.70
N GLU A 45 -6.25 5.75 -9.82
CA GLU A 45 -7.23 6.36 -8.90
C GLU A 45 -7.23 5.66 -7.52
N LEU A 46 -6.80 4.39 -7.47
CA LEU A 46 -6.71 3.58 -6.25
C LEU A 46 -5.47 2.69 -6.29
N VAL A 47 -4.69 2.71 -5.20
CA VAL A 47 -3.57 1.79 -4.98
C VAL A 47 -3.94 0.83 -3.85
N VAL A 48 -3.97 -0.47 -4.15
CA VAL A 48 -4.07 -1.53 -3.13
C VAL A 48 -2.66 -2.03 -2.83
N LEU A 49 -2.11 -1.65 -1.69
CA LEU A 49 -0.76 -2.02 -1.27
C LEU A 49 -0.78 -3.31 -0.44
N PHE A 50 -0.12 -4.35 -0.93
CA PHE A 50 0.17 -5.56 -0.16
C PHE A 50 1.60 -5.49 0.39
N GLY A 51 1.74 -5.62 1.70
CA GLY A 51 3.04 -5.56 2.39
C GLY A 51 2.99 -6.24 3.75
N GLY A 52 4.16 -6.64 4.25
CA GLY A 52 4.31 -7.18 5.59
C GLY A 52 4.53 -6.07 6.63
N ASP A 53 4.05 -6.28 7.85
CA ASP A 53 4.46 -5.49 9.01
C ASP A 53 5.77 -6.04 9.59
N HIS A 54 6.76 -5.17 9.75
CA HIS A 54 8.03 -5.51 10.42
C HIS A 54 7.95 -5.26 11.93
N ARG A 55 6.87 -5.72 12.56
CA ARG A 55 6.57 -5.56 14.00
C ARG A 55 6.48 -4.10 14.45
N ARG A 56 6.00 -3.21 13.58
CA ARG A 56 5.77 -1.79 13.92
C ARG A 56 4.31 -1.58 14.34
N ALA A 57 3.36 -1.99 13.49
CA ALA A 57 1.93 -1.90 13.77
C ALA A 57 1.47 -3.05 14.68
N PHE A 58 1.97 -4.27 14.46
CA PHE A 58 1.53 -5.46 15.18
C PHE A 58 2.64 -6.01 16.09
N ARG A 59 2.76 -5.41 17.27
CA ARG A 59 3.81 -5.77 18.24
C ARG A 59 3.48 -7.00 19.08
N HIS A 60 2.19 -7.23 19.34
CA HIS A 60 1.72 -8.26 20.28
C HIS A 60 0.87 -9.35 19.63
N VAL A 61 0.34 -9.10 18.43
CA VAL A 61 -0.48 -10.03 17.65
C VAL A 61 0.15 -10.25 16.29
N VAL A 62 -0.15 -11.37 15.64
CA VAL A 62 0.31 -11.67 14.27
C VAL A 62 -0.92 -12.10 13.47
N PRO A 63 -1.68 -11.15 12.88
CA PRO A 63 -2.86 -11.49 12.11
C PRO A 63 -2.47 -12.16 10.79
N ALA A 64 -3.31 -13.06 10.28
CA ALA A 64 -3.12 -13.66 8.96
C ALA A 64 -3.22 -12.62 7.83
N PHE A 65 -4.13 -11.65 8.00
CA PHE A 65 -4.25 -10.46 7.15
C PHE A 65 -4.82 -9.30 7.97
N ALA A 66 -4.56 -8.07 7.53
CA ALA A 66 -5.13 -6.85 8.11
C ALA A 66 -5.52 -5.89 6.98
N VAL A 67 -6.61 -5.16 7.19
CA VAL A 67 -7.05 -4.06 6.32
C VAL A 67 -6.94 -2.76 7.12
N THR A 68 -6.19 -1.78 6.60
CA THR A 68 -5.95 -0.51 7.28
C THR A 68 -6.97 0.54 6.86
N PHE A 69 -7.57 1.24 7.82
CA PHE A 69 -8.54 2.31 7.55
C PHE A 69 -7.90 3.71 7.59
N SER A 70 -6.67 3.79 8.11
CA SER A 70 -5.81 4.96 8.10
C SER A 70 -4.36 4.50 8.10
N ALA A 71 -3.44 5.35 7.61
CA ALA A 71 -2.03 5.07 7.62
C ALA A 71 -1.21 6.37 7.64
N SER A 72 -0.08 6.32 8.35
CA SER A 72 0.92 7.39 8.37
C SER A 72 2.30 6.82 8.06
N ILE A 73 3.16 7.68 7.51
CA ILE A 73 4.57 7.40 7.26
C ILE A 73 5.33 7.84 8.51
N ILE A 74 6.11 6.92 9.07
CA ILE A 74 7.07 7.22 10.14
C ILE A 74 8.33 7.78 9.47
N ALA A 75 8.89 8.87 10.02
CA ALA A 75 10.16 9.39 9.54
C ALA A 75 11.28 8.34 9.69
N GLU A 76 12.01 8.07 8.62
CA GLU A 76 13.11 7.09 8.61
C GLU A 76 14.21 7.52 7.63
N GLY A 77 15.43 7.71 8.14
CA GLY A 77 16.57 8.18 7.35
C GLY A 77 16.28 9.54 6.69
N PRO A 78 16.42 9.67 5.35
CA PRO A 78 16.10 10.91 4.64
C PRO A 78 14.60 11.13 4.39
N HIS A 79 13.74 10.16 4.71
CA HIS A 79 12.31 10.21 4.39
C HIS A 79 11.54 10.87 5.54
N PRO A 80 10.77 11.96 5.27
CA PRO A 80 9.99 12.62 6.30
C PRO A 80 8.77 11.79 6.73
N ALA A 81 8.24 12.11 7.91
CA ALA A 81 6.93 11.61 8.31
C ALA A 81 5.83 12.20 7.42
N GLY A 82 4.69 11.53 7.32
CA GLY A 82 3.59 11.95 6.46
C GLY A 82 2.28 11.22 6.75
N GLN A 83 1.22 11.63 6.06
CA GLN A 83 -0.08 10.95 6.10
C GLN A 83 -0.36 10.34 4.72
N LEU A 84 -0.93 9.14 4.71
CA LEU A 84 -1.43 8.53 3.50
C LEU A 84 -2.94 8.77 3.39
N THR A 85 -3.39 9.13 2.20
CA THR A 85 -4.83 9.22 1.91
C THR A 85 -5.38 7.81 1.78
N VAL A 86 -6.04 7.33 2.84
CA VAL A 86 -6.74 6.05 2.86
C VAL A 86 -8.26 6.30 2.79
N PRO A 87 -8.97 5.78 1.78
CA PRO A 87 -10.43 5.91 1.73
C PRO A 87 -11.08 4.98 2.76
N SER A 88 -11.17 5.43 4.02
CA SER A 88 -11.58 4.62 5.17
C SER A 88 -12.90 3.87 4.97
N ALA A 89 -13.94 4.52 4.42
CA ALA A 89 -15.22 3.87 4.12
C ALA A 89 -15.08 2.73 3.08
N PHE A 90 -14.23 2.92 2.07
CA PHE A 90 -13.95 1.88 1.08
C PHE A 90 -13.16 0.72 1.69
N ALA A 91 -12.18 1.01 2.54
CA ALA A 91 -11.42 0.00 3.28
C ALA A 91 -12.32 -0.81 4.23
N GLN A 92 -13.29 -0.16 4.87
CA GLN A 92 -14.28 -0.82 5.70
C GLN A 92 -15.19 -1.75 4.89
N HIS A 93 -15.71 -1.31 3.75
CA HIS A 93 -16.49 -2.17 2.87
C HIS A 93 -15.68 -3.39 2.39
N LEU A 94 -14.39 -3.21 2.09
CA LEU A 94 -13.50 -4.32 1.77
C LEU A 94 -13.37 -5.31 2.94
N ALA A 95 -13.17 -4.82 4.16
CA ALA A 95 -13.08 -5.66 5.35
C ALA A 95 -14.39 -6.42 5.61
N ASP A 96 -15.54 -5.76 5.50
CA ASP A 96 -16.85 -6.37 5.67
C ASP A 96 -17.10 -7.47 4.62
N HIS A 97 -16.70 -7.23 3.37
CA HIS A 97 -16.78 -8.22 2.30
C HIS A 97 -15.90 -9.45 2.60
N LEU A 98 -14.64 -9.25 3.04
CA LEU A 98 -13.73 -10.33 3.40
C LEU A 98 -14.21 -11.17 4.58
N LEU A 99 -14.98 -10.56 5.50
CA LEU A 99 -15.61 -11.23 6.62
C LEU A 99 -16.93 -11.95 6.25
N GLY A 100 -17.36 -11.87 4.99
CA GLY A 100 -18.63 -12.44 4.54
C GLY A 100 -19.85 -11.74 5.12
N LYS A 101 -19.72 -10.49 5.61
CA LYS A 101 -20.88 -9.73 6.06
C LYS A 101 -21.76 -9.43 4.85
N VAL A 102 -23.01 -9.85 4.92
CA VAL A 102 -24.02 -9.49 3.92
C VAL A 102 -24.28 -8.00 4.06
N SER A 103 -24.01 -7.22 3.01
CA SER A 103 -24.42 -5.82 2.95
C SER A 103 -25.94 -5.78 2.98
N THR A 104 -26.53 -5.41 4.11
CA THR A 104 -27.98 -5.24 4.23
C THR A 104 -28.39 -3.90 3.62
N SER A 105 -28.20 -3.74 2.31
CA SER A 105 -28.93 -2.71 1.57
C SER A 105 -30.31 -3.29 1.21
N ARG A 106 -31.24 -3.31 2.17
CA ARG A 106 -32.67 -3.28 1.81
C ARG A 106 -33.14 -1.84 1.88
N SER A 107 -33.60 -1.39 0.71
CA SER A 107 -34.31 -0.15 0.43
C SER A 107 -35.11 0.40 1.62
N ALA A 108 -34.78 1.61 2.05
CA ALA A 108 -35.72 2.52 2.66
C ALA A 108 -36.06 3.61 1.63
N ALA A 109 -36.83 3.22 0.62
CA ALA A 109 -37.64 4.14 -0.15
C ALA A 109 -39.10 3.91 0.29
N THR A 110 -39.55 4.82 1.16
CA THR A 110 -40.97 5.18 1.34
C THR A 110 -41.58 5.64 0.05
#